data_AF-A0A1Y1IM85-F1
#
_entry.id   AF-A0A1Y1IM85-F1
#
_cell.length_a   1.000
_cell.length_b   1.000
_cell.length_c   1.000
_cell.angle_alpha   90.00
_cell.angle_beta   90.00
_cell.angle_gamma   90.00
#
_symmetry.space_group_name_H-M   'P 1'
#
loop_
_entity.id
_entity.type
_entity.pdbx_description
1 polymer ?
#
loop_
_entity_poly.entity_id
_entity_poly.type
_entity_poly.pdbx_seq_one_letter_code
_entity_poly.pdbx_strand_id
1 'polypeptide(L)'
;MSWFLRKKTDCSRTLPPASSDPPCDSAAPIPPPLSIQAPSEPITLANARSCACDSEAERAGEEKEKTALRELVEKLEREKERLTTNLAATRARLSVELAAAEGRRAHCGRVVAQLAQLRTELREEQRVRTEDVAQKDAEIGTLQAALAAARDAGARRDDARERFHFVLAYNGQTGSVSRTVLASDPDSLLYTMYCGEWEYPRDENGRAIITCHPDRMWSRSGKTPNTLALKSLPVISARQQFLRWEVWKITAKANS
;
A
#
# COMPACT_ATOMS: atom_id res chain seq x y z
N MET A 1 -22.33 -0.26 10.50
CA MET A 1 -22.69 -1.58 9.92
C MET A 1 -21.40 -2.30 9.56
N SER A 2 -21.08 -3.34 10.32
CA SER A 2 -19.81 -4.05 10.37
C SER A 2 -19.96 -5.42 9.74
N TRP A 3 -19.43 -5.64 8.54
CA TRP A 3 -19.41 -6.97 7.91
C TRP A 3 -18.08 -7.12 7.17
N PHE A 4 -17.10 -7.74 7.82
CA PHE A 4 -16.23 -8.82 7.29
C PHE A 4 -15.17 -9.20 8.34
N LEU A 5 -15.63 -9.84 9.42
CA LEU A 5 -14.80 -10.70 10.26
C LEU A 5 -14.79 -12.10 9.64
N ARG A 6 -13.72 -12.45 8.91
CA ARG A 6 -13.43 -13.85 8.57
C ARG A 6 -12.05 -14.26 9.10
N LYS A 7 -12.13 -14.91 10.25
CA LYS A 7 -11.34 -16.03 10.79
C LYS A 7 -9.97 -16.28 10.15
N LYS A 8 -8.91 -16.00 10.93
CA LYS A 8 -7.62 -16.69 10.86
C LYS A 8 -7.83 -18.16 11.22
N THR A 9 -7.47 -19.05 10.31
CA THR A 9 -7.17 -20.45 10.62
C THR A 9 -5.67 -20.60 10.71
N ASP A 10 -5.22 -20.99 11.90
CA ASP A 10 -3.86 -21.46 12.16
C ASP A 10 -3.60 -22.73 11.33
N CYS A 11 -2.65 -22.66 10.40
CA CYS A 11 -2.04 -23.86 9.81
C CYS A 11 -0.72 -24.11 10.52
N SER A 12 -0.80 -24.94 11.55
CA SER A 12 0.31 -25.50 12.30
C SER A 12 1.31 -26.22 11.39
N ARG A 13 2.58 -25.99 11.75
CA ARG A 13 3.75 -26.81 11.45
C ARG A 13 3.45 -28.30 11.58
N THR A 14 3.76 -29.06 10.52
CA THR A 14 4.30 -30.40 10.68
C THR A 14 5.19 -30.70 9.48
N LEU A 15 6.50 -30.63 9.70
CA LEU A 15 7.51 -31.18 8.79
C LEU A 15 7.41 -32.70 8.84
N PRO A 16 7.48 -33.42 7.71
CA PRO A 16 7.66 -34.87 7.74
C PRO A 16 9.08 -35.20 8.23
N PRO A 17 9.26 -36.25 9.05
CA PRO A 17 10.58 -36.71 9.45
C PRO A 17 11.33 -37.30 8.25
N ALA A 18 12.65 -37.09 8.29
CA ALA A 18 13.61 -37.71 7.40
C ALA A 18 13.45 -39.23 7.39
N SER A 19 13.20 -39.80 6.21
CA SER A 19 13.27 -41.23 6.01
C SER A 19 14.73 -41.65 6.04
N SER A 20 15.06 -42.38 7.09
CA SER A 20 16.25 -43.20 7.28
C SER A 20 16.56 -44.08 6.07
N ASP A 21 17.81 -44.01 5.64
CA ASP A 21 18.46 -44.96 4.75
C ASP A 21 18.31 -46.41 5.27
N PRO A 22 18.04 -47.40 4.41
CA PRO A 22 18.27 -48.79 4.74
C PRO A 22 19.72 -49.19 4.41
N PRO A 23 20.54 -49.64 5.38
CA PRO A 23 21.70 -50.46 5.09
C PRO A 23 21.21 -51.91 4.99
N CYS A 24 20.95 -52.39 3.78
CA CYS A 24 20.77 -53.81 3.54
C CYS A 24 21.93 -54.34 2.69
N ASP A 25 23.07 -54.47 3.36
CA ASP A 25 23.97 -55.59 3.11
C ASP A 25 23.17 -56.88 3.32
N SER A 26 22.79 -57.51 2.22
CA SER A 26 22.35 -58.90 2.22
C SER A 26 23.14 -59.61 1.14
N ALA A 27 24.34 -60.01 1.55
CA ALA A 27 25.14 -61.01 0.88
C ALA A 27 24.25 -62.20 0.52
N ALA A 28 24.14 -62.49 -0.77
CA ALA A 28 23.50 -63.70 -1.24
C ALA A 28 24.26 -64.92 -0.64
N PRO A 29 23.55 -65.92 -0.10
CA PRO A 29 24.21 -67.13 0.39
C PRO A 29 24.84 -67.89 -0.78
N ILE A 30 26.14 -68.08 -0.70
CA ILE A 30 26.92 -69.01 -1.52
C ILE A 30 26.31 -70.41 -1.34
N PRO A 31 25.89 -71.11 -2.41
CA PRO A 31 25.43 -72.49 -2.27
C PRO A 31 26.61 -73.41 -1.88
N PRO A 32 26.40 -74.40 -0.99
CA PRO A 32 27.44 -75.34 -0.61
C PRO A 32 27.84 -76.26 -1.78
N PRO A 33 29.08 -76.74 -1.84
CA PRO A 33 29.48 -77.75 -2.82
C PRO A 33 28.76 -79.07 -2.48
N LEU A 34 27.96 -79.57 -3.43
CA LEU A 34 27.42 -80.93 -3.37
C LEU A 34 28.57 -81.93 -3.49
N SER A 35 29.03 -82.43 -2.34
CA SER A 35 29.72 -83.71 -2.22
C SER A 35 28.70 -84.81 -2.50
N ILE A 36 28.75 -85.39 -3.70
CA ILE A 36 28.06 -86.64 -3.99
C ILE A 36 29.12 -87.74 -4.07
N GLN A 37 28.99 -88.65 -3.12
CA GLN A 37 29.76 -89.87 -2.94
C GLN A 37 29.80 -90.68 -4.24
N ALA A 38 31.00 -91.15 -4.56
CA ALA A 38 31.20 -92.23 -5.51
C ALA A 38 30.61 -93.54 -4.95
N PRO A 39 29.66 -94.20 -5.63
CA PRO A 39 29.35 -95.59 -5.39
C PRO A 39 30.42 -96.43 -6.09
N SER A 40 31.19 -97.15 -5.29
CA SER A 40 32.07 -98.22 -5.73
C SER A 40 31.25 -99.51 -5.79
N GLU A 41 30.82 -99.89 -7.00
CA GLU A 41 30.40 -101.26 -7.29
C GLU A 41 31.08 -101.76 -8.58
N PRO A 42 31.68 -102.96 -8.56
CA PRO A 42 32.32 -103.54 -9.73
C PRO A 42 31.24 -104.12 -10.65
N ILE A 43 30.90 -103.40 -11.71
CA ILE A 43 30.07 -103.96 -12.78
C ILE A 43 30.91 -104.93 -13.59
N THR A 44 30.51 -106.19 -13.47
CA THR A 44 30.96 -107.36 -14.22
C THR A 44 30.93 -107.13 -15.72
N LEU A 45 32.09 -107.31 -16.35
CA LEU A 45 32.27 -107.54 -17.78
C LEU A 45 31.55 -108.85 -18.19
N ALA A 46 30.34 -108.72 -18.70
CA ALA A 46 29.68 -109.80 -19.43
C ALA A 46 28.81 -109.19 -20.55
N ASN A 47 28.91 -109.77 -21.75
CA ASN A 47 28.13 -109.50 -22.96
C ASN A 47 28.55 -108.32 -23.86
N ALA A 48 29.74 -108.44 -24.44
CA ALA A 48 29.98 -107.91 -25.78
C ALA A 48 29.50 -108.94 -26.81
N ARG A 49 28.27 -108.76 -27.33
CA ARG A 49 27.77 -109.27 -28.64
C ARG A 49 26.32 -108.82 -28.88
N SER A 50 26.13 -107.53 -29.16
CA SER A 50 25.03 -107.04 -30.02
C SER A 50 25.60 -105.91 -30.88
N CYS A 51 25.74 -106.20 -32.17
CA CYS A 51 24.93 -105.66 -33.25
C CYS A 51 25.30 -104.20 -33.59
N ALA A 52 26.05 -104.03 -34.70
CA ALA A 52 26.54 -102.74 -35.18
C ALA A 52 25.43 -101.72 -35.52
N CYS A 53 24.16 -102.13 -35.54
CA CYS A 53 23.01 -101.30 -35.93
C CYS A 53 22.46 -100.39 -34.81
N ASP A 54 22.65 -100.72 -33.53
CA ASP A 54 22.16 -99.88 -32.42
C ASP A 54 23.02 -98.61 -32.23
N SER A 55 24.30 -98.69 -32.58
CA SER A 55 25.25 -97.57 -32.50
C SER A 55 25.01 -96.45 -33.51
N GLU A 56 24.27 -96.71 -34.60
CA GLU A 56 23.92 -95.69 -35.59
C GLU A 56 22.66 -94.91 -35.18
N ALA A 57 21.69 -95.56 -34.54
CA ALA A 57 20.47 -94.93 -34.05
C ALA A 57 20.75 -94.02 -32.83
N GLU A 58 21.63 -94.44 -31.90
CA GLU A 58 22.07 -93.60 -30.77
C GLU A 58 22.87 -92.38 -31.24
N ARG A 59 23.78 -92.54 -32.21
CA ARG A 59 24.49 -91.41 -32.83
C ARG A 59 23.54 -90.45 -33.55
N ALA A 60 22.52 -90.94 -34.23
CA ALA A 60 21.50 -90.10 -34.87
C ALA A 60 20.61 -89.37 -33.84
N GLY A 61 20.36 -89.96 -32.67
CA GLY A 61 19.68 -89.31 -31.55
C GLY A 61 20.50 -88.19 -30.94
N GLU A 62 21.79 -88.45 -30.66
CA GLU A 62 22.73 -87.46 -30.16
C GLU A 62 22.96 -86.31 -31.15
N GLU A 63 23.01 -86.57 -32.46
CA GLU A 63 23.13 -85.51 -33.46
C GLU A 63 21.91 -84.61 -33.48
N LYS A 64 20.69 -85.16 -33.36
CA LYS A 64 19.44 -84.38 -33.25
C LYS A 64 19.40 -83.53 -31.98
N GLU A 65 19.88 -84.08 -30.87
CA GLU A 65 19.98 -83.35 -29.61
C GLU A 65 21.02 -82.22 -29.71
N LYS A 66 22.19 -82.50 -30.29
CA LYS A 66 23.23 -81.49 -30.56
C LYS A 66 22.73 -80.38 -31.49
N THR A 67 21.94 -80.70 -32.51
CA THR A 67 21.33 -79.67 -33.38
C THR A 67 20.26 -78.86 -32.64
N ALA A 68 19.41 -79.51 -31.83
CA ALA A 68 18.40 -78.82 -31.04
C ALA A 68 19.02 -77.88 -29.99
N LEU A 69 20.11 -78.30 -29.35
CA LEU A 69 20.88 -77.46 -28.42
C LEU A 69 21.50 -76.26 -29.12
N ARG A 70 22.07 -76.42 -30.32
CA ARG A 70 22.61 -75.31 -31.12
C ARG A 70 21.52 -74.30 -31.47
N GLU A 71 20.36 -74.77 -31.94
CA GLU A 71 19.22 -73.90 -32.25
C GLU A 71 18.72 -73.12 -31.03
N LEU A 72 18.70 -73.74 -29.85
CA LEU A 72 18.33 -73.07 -28.60
C LEU A 72 19.35 -72.00 -28.20
N VAL A 73 20.65 -72.29 -28.32
CA VAL A 73 21.71 -71.32 -28.04
C VAL A 73 21.58 -70.11 -28.97
N GLU A 74 21.41 -70.33 -30.28
CA GLU A 74 21.24 -69.21 -31.21
C GLU A 74 19.97 -68.38 -30.93
N LYS A 75 18.87 -69.00 -30.50
CA LYS A 75 17.66 -68.26 -30.08
C LYS A 75 17.93 -67.39 -28.86
N LEU A 76 18.60 -67.94 -27.85
CA LEU A 76 18.99 -67.20 -26.65
C LEU A 76 19.96 -66.05 -26.96
N GLU A 77 20.89 -66.24 -27.90
CA GLU A 77 21.80 -65.18 -28.34
C GLU A 77 21.03 -64.04 -29.04
N ARG A 78 20.10 -64.36 -29.95
CA ARG A 78 19.24 -63.36 -30.59
C ARG A 78 18.37 -62.61 -29.58
N GLU A 79 17.80 -63.32 -28.60
CA GLU A 79 17.03 -62.68 -27.53
C GLU A 79 17.90 -61.80 -26.64
N LYS A 80 19.11 -62.25 -26.30
CA LYS A 80 20.08 -61.45 -25.55
C LYS A 80 20.43 -60.18 -26.31
N GLU A 81 20.71 -60.25 -27.60
CA GLU A 81 20.98 -59.06 -28.45
C GLU A 81 19.77 -58.12 -28.52
N ARG A 82 18.56 -58.67 -28.63
CA ARG A 82 17.33 -57.89 -28.59
C ARG A 82 17.14 -57.20 -27.24
N LEU A 83 17.43 -57.88 -26.14
CA LEU A 83 17.33 -57.31 -24.80
C LEU A 83 18.41 -56.26 -24.55
N THR A 84 19.66 -56.47 -24.99
CA THR A 84 20.73 -55.48 -24.83
C THR A 84 20.46 -54.22 -25.63
N THR A 85 19.96 -54.33 -26.86
CA THR A 85 19.55 -53.18 -27.67
C THR A 85 18.37 -52.43 -27.06
N ASN A 86 17.35 -53.14 -26.55
CA ASN A 86 16.22 -52.51 -25.86
C ASN A 86 16.64 -51.83 -24.54
N LEU A 87 17.54 -52.44 -23.77
CA LEU A 87 18.10 -51.83 -22.55
C LEU A 87 18.93 -50.59 -22.87
N ALA A 88 19.73 -50.61 -23.94
CA ALA A 88 20.46 -49.43 -24.40
C ALA A 88 19.49 -48.31 -24.83
N ALA A 89 18.45 -48.63 -25.59
CA ALA A 89 17.44 -47.67 -26.04
C ALA A 89 16.66 -47.05 -24.86
N THR A 90 16.26 -47.85 -23.88
CA THR A 90 15.55 -47.36 -22.68
C THR A 90 16.45 -46.50 -21.81
N ARG A 91 17.73 -46.88 -21.61
CA ARG A 91 18.72 -46.02 -20.92
C ARG A 91 18.91 -44.68 -21.61
N ALA A 92 19.02 -44.68 -22.94
CA ALA A 92 19.12 -43.44 -23.71
C ALA A 92 17.87 -42.56 -23.51
N ARG A 93 16.66 -43.13 -23.58
CA ARG A 93 15.41 -42.38 -23.32
C ARG A 93 15.38 -41.80 -21.91
N LEU A 94 15.70 -42.58 -20.89
CA LEU A 94 15.74 -42.13 -19.50
C LEU A 94 16.76 -41.00 -19.30
N SER A 95 17.94 -41.08 -19.91
CA SER A 95 18.92 -40.00 -19.82
C SER A 95 18.42 -38.68 -20.42
N VAL A 96 17.68 -38.73 -21.52
CA VAL A 96 17.08 -37.54 -22.14
C VAL A 96 15.98 -36.96 -21.27
N GLU A 97 15.12 -37.81 -20.71
CA GLU A 97 14.05 -37.37 -19.81
C GLU A 97 14.58 -36.76 -18.51
N LEU A 98 15.65 -37.32 -17.94
CA LEU A 98 16.33 -36.77 -16.77
C LEU A 98 16.93 -35.39 -17.07
N ALA A 99 17.67 -35.25 -18.18
CA ALA A 99 18.23 -33.96 -18.60
C ALA A 99 17.11 -32.92 -18.83
N ALA A 100 15.98 -33.33 -19.43
CA ALA A 100 14.83 -32.45 -19.62
C ALA A 100 14.16 -32.07 -18.29
N ALA A 101 14.07 -32.99 -17.33
CA ALA A 101 13.52 -32.72 -16.01
C ALA A 101 14.41 -31.75 -15.20
N GLU A 102 15.73 -31.91 -15.26
CA GLU A 102 16.70 -30.99 -14.68
C GLU A 102 16.61 -29.60 -15.30
N GLY A 103 16.52 -29.52 -16.63
CA GLY A 103 16.31 -28.25 -17.36
C GLY A 103 15.03 -27.54 -16.92
N ARG A 104 13.92 -28.28 -16.77
CA ARG A 104 12.66 -27.73 -16.24
C ARG A 104 12.80 -27.25 -14.80
N ARG A 105 13.45 -28.03 -13.92
CA ARG A 105 13.70 -27.63 -12.53
C ARG A 105 14.52 -26.35 -12.45
N ALA A 106 15.58 -26.24 -13.23
CA ALA A 106 16.41 -25.04 -13.30
C ALA A 106 15.60 -23.83 -13.80
N HIS A 107 14.76 -24.01 -14.82
CA HIS A 107 13.87 -22.96 -15.30
C HIS A 107 12.86 -22.51 -14.25
N CYS A 108 12.17 -23.45 -13.59
CA CYS A 108 11.25 -23.15 -12.49
C CYS A 108 11.97 -22.40 -11.36
N GLY A 109 13.20 -22.80 -11.01
CA GLY A 109 14.02 -22.10 -10.02
C GLY A 109 14.28 -20.63 -10.39
N ARG A 110 14.63 -20.36 -11.65
CA ARG A 110 14.81 -18.98 -12.15
C ARG A 110 13.52 -18.17 -12.09
N VAL A 111 12.41 -18.74 -12.52
CA VAL A 111 11.10 -18.05 -12.49
C VAL A 111 10.68 -17.74 -11.06
N VAL A 112 10.87 -18.67 -10.12
CA VAL A 112 10.57 -18.45 -8.70
C VAL A 112 11.44 -17.34 -8.11
N ALA A 113 12.73 -17.29 -8.46
CA ALA A 113 13.62 -16.22 -8.04
C ALA A 113 13.19 -14.84 -8.59
N GLN A 114 12.84 -14.77 -9.88
CA GLN A 114 12.33 -13.55 -10.50
C GLN A 114 11.01 -13.08 -9.87
N LEU A 115 10.09 -14.02 -9.58
CA LEU A 115 8.84 -13.69 -8.89
C LEU A 115 9.09 -13.19 -7.45
N ALA A 116 10.12 -13.70 -6.78
CA ALA A 116 10.50 -13.20 -5.45
C ALA A 116 11.02 -11.75 -5.53
N GLN A 117 11.88 -11.45 -6.51
CA GLN A 117 12.39 -10.09 -6.76
C GLN A 117 11.28 -9.10 -7.12
N LEU A 118 10.41 -9.46 -8.06
CA LEU A 118 9.28 -8.60 -8.44
C LEU A 118 8.33 -8.35 -7.26
N ARG A 119 8.16 -9.33 -6.36
CA ARG A 119 7.36 -9.14 -5.13
C ARG A 119 8.02 -8.20 -4.14
N THR A 120 9.36 -8.17 -4.04
CA THR A 120 10.06 -7.22 -3.17
C THR A 120 10.00 -5.82 -3.75
N GLU A 121 10.27 -5.66 -5.05
CA GLU A 121 10.18 -4.38 -5.76
C GLU A 121 8.78 -3.78 -5.67
N LEU A 122 7.74 -4.59 -5.90
CA LEU A 122 6.35 -4.12 -5.80
C LEU A 122 5.99 -3.63 -4.39
N ARG A 123 6.51 -4.29 -3.33
CA ARG A 123 6.28 -3.85 -1.95
C ARG A 123 6.99 -2.54 -1.64
N GLU A 124 8.22 -2.37 -2.14
CA GLU A 124 8.97 -1.13 -1.98
C GLU A 124 8.29 0.02 -2.73
N GLU A 125 7.88 -0.19 -3.99
CA GLU A 125 7.11 0.80 -4.74
C GLU A 125 5.81 1.18 -4.04
N GLN A 126 5.08 0.20 -3.51
CA GLN A 126 3.85 0.47 -2.75
C GLN A 126 4.14 1.31 -1.51
N ARG A 127 5.22 1.00 -0.77
CA ARG A 127 5.62 1.77 0.41
C ARG A 127 5.94 3.22 0.04
N VAL A 128 6.76 3.44 -0.98
CA VAL A 128 7.12 4.78 -1.47
C VAL A 128 5.86 5.55 -1.88
N ARG A 129 4.97 4.94 -2.66
CA ARG A 129 3.71 5.59 -3.05
C ARG A 129 2.84 5.95 -1.83
N THR A 130 2.76 5.09 -0.82
CA THR A 130 1.99 5.40 0.39
C THR A 130 2.59 6.55 1.20
N GLU A 131 3.93 6.62 1.26
CA GLU A 131 4.65 7.71 1.92
C GLU A 131 4.46 9.03 1.17
N ASP A 132 4.59 9.02 -0.17
CA ASP A 132 4.35 10.19 -1.02
C ASP A 132 2.92 10.71 -0.90
N VAL A 133 1.92 9.82 -0.93
CA VAL A 133 0.51 10.20 -0.76
C VAL A 133 0.28 10.83 0.61
N ALA A 134 0.82 10.24 1.68
CA ALA A 134 0.68 10.80 3.02
C ALA A 134 1.33 12.19 3.14
N GLN A 135 2.49 12.40 2.50
CA GLN A 135 3.14 13.71 2.46
C GLN A 135 2.31 14.73 1.67
N LYS A 136 1.74 14.33 0.52
CA LYS A 136 0.87 15.20 -0.28
C LYS A 136 -0.41 15.57 0.44
N ASP A 137 -1.02 14.63 1.15
CA ASP A 137 -2.21 14.89 1.97
C ASP A 137 -1.90 15.87 3.11
N ALA A 138 -0.74 15.74 3.75
CA ALA A 138 -0.29 16.70 4.75
C ALA A 138 -0.08 18.10 4.13
N GLU A 139 0.60 18.19 2.99
CA GLU A 139 0.77 19.45 2.25
C GLU A 139 -0.58 20.09 1.90
N ILE A 140 -1.52 19.32 1.35
CA ILE A 140 -2.88 19.77 1.03
C ILE A 140 -3.58 20.30 2.30
N GLY A 141 -3.50 19.58 3.42
CA GLY A 141 -4.08 20.01 4.69
C GLY A 141 -3.52 21.36 5.17
N THR A 142 -2.20 21.55 5.08
CA THR A 142 -1.57 22.84 5.43
C THR A 142 -2.01 23.98 4.51
N LEU A 143 -2.11 23.73 3.21
CA LEU A 143 -2.57 24.72 2.23
C LEU A 143 -4.04 25.08 2.44
N GLN A 144 -4.89 24.11 2.76
CA GLN A 144 -6.30 24.36 3.10
C GLN A 144 -6.43 25.22 4.37
N ALA A 145 -5.65 24.92 5.41
CA ALA A 145 -5.62 25.73 6.63
C ALA A 145 -5.13 27.17 6.35
N ALA A 146 -4.08 27.33 5.54
CA ALA A 146 -3.57 28.64 5.15
C ALA A 146 -4.59 29.44 4.33
N LEU A 147 -5.30 28.79 3.42
CA LEU A 147 -6.35 29.39 2.61
C LEU A 147 -7.55 29.83 3.47
N ALA A 148 -7.96 29.02 4.46
CA ALA A 148 -8.99 29.39 5.42
C ALA A 148 -8.55 30.62 6.24
N ALA A 149 -7.33 30.62 6.78
CA ALA A 149 -6.79 31.75 7.53
C ALA A 149 -6.69 33.03 6.68
N ALA A 150 -6.32 32.91 5.41
CA ALA A 150 -6.27 34.02 4.47
C ALA A 150 -7.66 34.59 4.17
N ARG A 151 -8.67 33.73 4.00
CA ARG A 151 -10.07 34.14 3.84
C ARG A 151 -10.57 34.88 5.07
N ASP A 152 -10.33 34.36 6.26
CA ASP A 152 -10.71 35.02 7.51
C ASP A 152 -10.00 36.36 7.70
N ALA A 153 -8.72 36.43 7.34
CA ALA A 153 -7.98 37.69 7.36
C ALA A 153 -8.52 38.69 6.34
N GLY A 154 -8.97 38.23 5.16
CA GLY A 154 -9.67 39.04 4.16
C GLY A 154 -10.98 39.59 4.71
N ALA A 155 -11.85 38.71 5.23
CA ALA A 155 -13.12 39.09 5.84
C ALA A 155 -12.94 40.13 6.95
N ARG A 156 -11.99 39.90 7.88
CA ARG A 156 -11.66 40.88 8.94
C ARG A 156 -11.18 42.23 8.39
N ARG A 157 -10.44 42.24 7.27
CA ARG A 157 -10.00 43.47 6.62
C ARG A 157 -11.17 44.19 5.96
N ASP A 158 -12.08 43.47 5.34
CA ASP A 158 -13.26 44.05 4.70
C ASP A 158 -14.22 44.63 5.75
N ASP A 159 -14.46 43.91 6.86
CA ASP A 159 -15.20 44.42 8.02
C ASP A 159 -14.55 45.69 8.61
N ALA A 160 -13.22 45.73 8.68
CA ALA A 160 -12.48 46.90 9.16
C ALA A 160 -12.49 48.07 8.16
N ARG A 161 -12.65 47.79 6.86
CA ARG A 161 -12.79 48.79 5.80
C ARG A 161 -14.19 49.38 5.73
N GLU A 162 -15.18 48.71 6.31
CA GLU A 162 -16.54 49.20 6.39
C GLU A 162 -16.59 50.49 7.22
N ARG A 163 -17.19 51.55 6.64
CA ARG A 163 -17.25 52.89 7.23
C ARG A 163 -18.66 53.43 7.21
N PHE A 164 -19.04 54.03 8.33
CA PHE A 164 -20.25 54.83 8.44
C PHE A 164 -19.98 56.23 7.89
N HIS A 165 -20.70 56.60 6.83
CA HIS A 165 -20.61 57.92 6.21
C HIS A 165 -21.73 58.84 6.71
N PHE A 166 -21.35 60.07 7.09
CA PHE A 166 -22.29 61.04 7.64
C PHE A 166 -22.04 62.46 7.10
N VAL A 167 -23.06 63.31 7.24
CA VAL A 167 -23.05 64.73 6.90
C VAL A 167 -23.58 65.53 8.08
N LEU A 168 -22.84 66.55 8.51
CA LEU A 168 -23.28 67.45 9.57
C LEU A 168 -24.31 68.44 9.01
N ALA A 169 -25.51 68.47 9.57
CA ALA A 169 -26.61 69.32 9.09
C ALA A 169 -26.29 70.82 9.19
N TYR A 170 -25.42 71.22 10.13
CA TYR A 170 -25.09 72.62 10.38
C TYR A 170 -24.32 73.30 9.25
N ASN A 171 -23.37 72.59 8.62
CA ASN A 171 -22.45 73.15 7.63
C ASN A 171 -22.28 72.27 6.38
N GLY A 172 -23.01 71.16 6.28
CA GLY A 172 -22.88 70.19 5.18
C GLY A 172 -21.55 69.44 5.17
N GLN A 173 -20.73 69.54 6.23
CA GLN A 173 -19.43 68.87 6.27
C GLN A 173 -19.62 67.36 6.32
N THR A 174 -18.93 66.66 5.43
CA THR A 174 -18.99 65.20 5.34
C THR A 174 -17.87 64.55 6.14
N GLY A 175 -18.15 63.38 6.71
CA GLY A 175 -17.21 62.61 7.50
C GLY A 175 -17.43 61.10 7.36
N SER A 176 -16.46 60.32 7.84
CA SER A 176 -16.61 58.87 7.94
C SER A 176 -15.97 58.34 9.22
N VAL A 177 -16.60 57.34 9.84
CA VAL A 177 -16.07 56.61 11.01
C VAL A 177 -15.96 55.13 10.65
N SER A 178 -14.86 54.48 11.00
CA SER A 178 -14.73 53.04 10.78
C SER A 178 -15.60 52.23 11.73
N ARG A 179 -16.11 51.10 11.26
CA ARG A 179 -16.90 50.16 12.08
C ARG A 179 -16.17 49.76 13.36
N THR A 180 -14.86 49.52 13.30
CA THR A 180 -14.03 49.17 14.47
C THR A 180 -14.05 50.23 15.57
N VAL A 181 -14.13 51.50 15.20
CA VAL A 181 -14.20 52.61 16.16
C VAL A 181 -15.62 52.71 16.73
N LEU A 182 -16.64 52.53 15.90
CA LEU A 182 -18.04 52.48 16.37
C LEU A 182 -18.27 51.31 17.34
N ALA A 183 -17.75 50.11 17.00
CA ALA A 183 -17.89 48.90 17.80
C ALA A 183 -17.13 48.94 19.14
N SER A 184 -16.26 49.93 19.35
CA SER A 184 -15.57 50.12 20.64
C SER A 184 -16.50 50.66 21.74
N ASP A 185 -17.63 51.27 21.35
CA ASP A 185 -18.70 51.67 22.27
C ASP A 185 -20.06 51.28 21.66
N PRO A 186 -20.49 50.02 21.83
CA PRO A 186 -21.71 49.49 21.21
C PRO A 186 -22.99 50.18 21.73
N ASP A 187 -22.92 50.83 22.89
CA ASP A 187 -24.04 51.61 23.43
C ASP A 187 -24.11 53.03 22.84
N SER A 188 -23.13 53.42 22.01
CA SER A 188 -23.11 54.75 21.40
C SER A 188 -24.22 54.92 20.36
N LEU A 189 -24.82 56.11 20.32
CA LEU A 189 -25.86 56.43 19.35
C LEU A 189 -25.38 56.24 17.89
N LEU A 190 -24.10 56.52 17.61
CA LEU A 190 -23.54 56.31 16.27
C LEU A 190 -23.46 54.82 15.91
N TYR A 191 -23.22 53.94 16.89
CA TYR A 191 -23.19 52.50 16.65
C TYR A 191 -24.60 51.96 16.40
N THR A 192 -25.61 52.35 17.19
CA THR A 192 -27.01 51.93 16.98
C THR A 192 -27.57 52.46 15.65
N MET A 193 -27.20 53.68 15.25
CA MET A 193 -27.47 54.22 13.91
C MET A 193 -26.81 53.37 12.81
N TYR A 194 -25.53 53.04 12.96
CA TYR A 194 -24.82 52.22 11.98
C TYR A 194 -25.43 50.81 11.84
N CYS A 195 -25.88 50.19 12.95
CA CYS A 195 -26.57 48.90 12.95
C CYS A 195 -27.97 48.93 12.34
N GLY A 196 -28.50 50.12 12.00
CA GLY A 196 -29.85 50.26 11.43
C GLY A 196 -30.98 50.07 12.45
N GLU A 197 -30.66 49.99 13.74
CA GLU A 197 -31.64 49.92 14.82
C GLU A 197 -32.36 51.25 15.03
N TRP A 198 -31.75 52.35 14.56
CA TRP A 198 -32.31 53.69 14.59
C TRP A 198 -32.55 54.21 13.17
N GLU A 199 -33.76 54.65 12.88
CA GLU A 199 -34.10 55.29 11.60
C GLU A 199 -33.80 56.79 11.69
N TYR A 200 -32.96 57.29 10.78
CA TYR A 200 -32.53 58.69 10.73
C TYR A 200 -32.59 59.23 9.30
N PRO A 201 -32.76 60.56 9.14
CA PRO A 201 -32.77 61.18 7.83
C PRO A 201 -31.43 60.99 7.12
N ARG A 202 -31.49 60.64 5.83
CA ARG A 202 -30.34 60.44 4.96
C ARG A 202 -30.38 61.46 3.83
N ASP A 203 -29.21 61.83 3.33
CA ASP A 203 -29.11 62.63 2.11
C ASP A 203 -29.37 61.76 0.86
N GLU A 204 -29.37 62.39 -0.32
CA GLU A 204 -29.54 61.71 -1.62
C GLU A 204 -28.47 60.63 -1.89
N ASN A 205 -27.33 60.71 -1.21
CA ASN A 205 -26.24 59.75 -1.31
C ASN A 205 -26.32 58.65 -0.23
N GLY A 206 -27.41 58.59 0.54
CA GLY A 206 -27.63 57.61 1.60
C GLY A 206 -26.81 57.84 2.88
N ARG A 207 -26.12 58.98 3.01
CA ARG A 207 -25.31 59.34 4.19
C ARG A 207 -26.20 59.84 5.31
N ALA A 208 -25.85 59.48 6.55
CA ALA A 208 -26.60 59.91 7.73
C ALA A 208 -26.51 61.43 7.94
N ILE A 209 -27.65 62.11 8.10
CA ILE A 209 -27.68 63.53 8.44
C ILE A 209 -27.65 63.68 9.96
N ILE A 210 -26.55 64.21 10.49
CA ILE A 210 -26.33 64.39 11.93
C ILE A 210 -26.60 65.86 12.30
N THR A 211 -27.59 66.09 13.15
CA THR A 211 -28.05 67.43 13.55
C THR A 211 -27.33 68.00 14.79
N CYS A 212 -26.42 67.25 15.42
CA CYS A 212 -25.72 67.74 16.61
C CYS A 212 -24.66 68.81 16.26
N HIS A 213 -24.71 69.95 16.96
CA HIS A 213 -23.79 71.08 16.78
C HIS A 213 -22.39 70.74 17.32
N PRO A 214 -21.31 70.89 16.55
CA PRO A 214 -19.95 70.60 17.02
C PRO A 214 -19.55 71.45 18.24
N ASP A 215 -20.03 72.70 18.30
CA ASP A 215 -19.74 73.63 19.41
C ASP A 215 -20.33 73.18 20.75
N ARG A 216 -21.55 72.61 20.78
CA ARG A 216 -22.10 72.04 22.03
C ARG A 216 -21.31 70.82 22.51
N MET A 217 -20.67 70.09 21.58
CA MET A 217 -19.79 68.96 21.90
C MET A 217 -18.44 69.38 22.47
N TRP A 218 -17.85 70.48 22.00
CA TRP A 218 -16.52 70.92 22.45
C TRP A 218 -16.56 71.84 23.68
N SER A 219 -17.58 72.67 23.82
CA SER A 219 -17.68 73.66 24.92
C SER A 219 -17.75 73.04 26.31
N ARG A 220 -18.35 71.85 26.45
CA ARG A 220 -18.55 71.21 27.76
C ARG A 220 -17.30 70.51 28.32
N SER A 221 -16.23 70.43 27.52
CA SER A 221 -15.00 69.71 27.86
C SER A 221 -13.85 70.63 28.33
N GLY A 222 -14.13 71.92 28.54
CA GLY A 222 -13.24 72.86 29.21
C GLY A 222 -11.91 73.17 28.52
N LYS A 223 -11.71 72.77 27.26
CA LYS A 223 -10.52 73.15 26.48
C LYS A 223 -10.93 73.95 25.26
N THR A 224 -10.49 75.21 25.23
CA THR A 224 -10.65 76.12 24.11
C THR A 224 -10.02 75.54 22.85
N PRO A 225 -10.64 75.71 21.67
CA PRO A 225 -10.03 75.34 20.41
C PRO A 225 -8.98 76.40 20.09
N ASN A 226 -7.69 76.06 20.23
CA ASN A 226 -6.69 76.82 19.51
C ASN A 226 -6.91 76.56 18.02
N THR A 227 -7.20 77.65 17.32
CA THR A 227 -7.33 77.81 15.88
C THR A 227 -6.05 77.34 15.20
N LEU A 228 -5.89 76.02 15.04
CA LEU A 228 -4.89 75.44 14.17
C LEU A 228 -5.61 74.75 13.03
N ALA A 229 -5.34 75.29 11.85
CA ALA A 229 -5.77 74.84 10.54
C ALA A 229 -5.92 73.31 10.48
N LEU A 230 -7.11 72.88 10.06
CA LEU A 230 -7.42 71.56 9.51
C LEU A 230 -6.72 71.33 8.16
N LYS A 231 -5.42 71.64 8.09
CA LYS A 231 -4.55 71.21 7.00
C LYS A 231 -3.70 70.08 7.56
N SER A 232 -4.12 68.86 7.22
CA SER A 232 -3.33 67.62 7.32
C SER A 232 -2.67 67.35 8.67
N LEU A 233 -3.34 66.61 9.56
CA LEU A 233 -2.63 65.90 10.64
C LEU A 233 -3.06 64.43 10.73
N PRO A 234 -2.12 63.54 11.08
CA PRO A 234 -2.25 62.10 10.92
C PRO A 234 -3.23 61.49 11.92
N VAL A 235 -3.63 60.25 11.61
CA VAL A 235 -4.66 59.36 12.17
C VAL A 235 -4.75 59.24 13.72
N ILE A 236 -3.90 59.91 14.48
CA ILE A 236 -3.84 59.86 15.96
C ILE A 236 -4.97 60.68 16.63
N SER A 237 -5.61 61.61 15.92
CA SER A 237 -6.66 62.49 16.48
C SER A 237 -8.02 61.80 16.74
N ALA A 238 -8.35 60.71 16.06
CA ALA A 238 -9.68 60.11 16.17
C ALA A 238 -9.92 59.43 17.53
N ARG A 239 -8.89 58.80 18.11
CA ARG A 239 -8.99 58.08 19.39
C ARG A 239 -9.20 59.03 20.59
N GLN A 240 -8.57 60.20 20.57
CA GLN A 240 -8.81 61.25 21.58
C GLN A 240 -10.14 61.97 21.41
N GLN A 241 -10.67 62.04 20.18
CA GLN A 241 -12.02 62.56 19.95
C GLN A 241 -13.11 61.57 20.41
N PHE A 242 -12.87 60.26 20.29
CA PHE A 242 -13.80 59.21 20.74
C PHE A 242 -13.89 59.08 22.27
N LEU A 243 -12.76 59.15 22.99
CA LEU A 243 -12.77 59.19 24.47
C LEU A 243 -13.54 60.39 25.05
N ARG A 244 -13.79 61.43 24.24
CA ARG A 244 -14.61 62.59 24.61
C ARG A 244 -16.12 62.35 24.49
N TRP A 245 -16.55 61.33 23.74
CA TRP A 245 -17.96 60.95 23.60
C TRP A 245 -18.49 60.15 24.80
N GLU A 246 -17.63 59.45 25.56
CA GLU A 246 -18.03 58.71 26.78
C GLU A 246 -18.71 59.58 27.84
N VAL A 247 -18.51 60.90 27.80
CA VAL A 247 -19.11 61.85 28.75
C VAL A 247 -20.66 61.95 28.59
N TRP A 248 -21.24 61.39 27.52
CA TRP A 248 -22.70 61.34 27.35
C TRP A 248 -23.39 60.09 27.92
N LYS A 249 -22.66 59.17 28.59
CA LYS A 249 -23.28 58.02 29.31
C LYS A 249 -24.14 58.40 30.53
N ILE A 250 -24.30 59.68 30.89
CA ILE A 250 -24.99 60.07 32.14
C ILE A 250 -26.42 60.62 31.96
N THR A 251 -26.90 60.97 30.77
CA THR A 251 -28.19 61.71 30.67
C THR A 251 -29.31 61.09 29.82
N ALA A 252 -29.22 59.80 29.46
CA ALA A 252 -30.34 59.12 28.79
C ALA A 252 -31.23 58.29 29.74
N LYS A 253 -30.81 58.06 31.00
CA LYS A 253 -31.56 57.24 31.98
C LYS A 253 -32.39 58.04 32.99
N ALA A 254 -32.68 59.31 32.69
CA ALA A 254 -33.35 60.23 33.63
C ALA A 254 -34.75 60.70 33.19
N ASN A 255 -35.29 60.22 32.07
CA ASN A 255 -36.66 60.53 31.64
C ASN A 255 -37.40 59.28 31.14
N SER A 256 -37.61 58.32 32.04
CA SER A 256 -38.65 57.31 31.97
C SER A 256 -39.30 57.18 33.33
#